data_AF-A0A2I4DWL4-F1
#
_entry.id   AF-A0A2I4DWL4-F1
#
_cell.length_a   1.000
_cell.length_b   1.000
_cell.length_c   1.000
_cell.angle_alpha   90.00
_cell.angle_beta   90.00
_cell.angle_gamma   90.00
#
_symmetry.space_group_name_H-M   'P 1'
#
loop_
_entity.id
_entity.type
_entity.pdbx_description
1 polymer ?
#
loop_
_entity_poly.entity_id
_entity_poly.type
_entity_poly.pdbx_seq_one_letter_code
_entity_poly.pdbx_strand_id
1 'polypeptide(L)'
;MQRHHYCHFLLISCFCFSALALSRSHNKQFDQALNYEGSSDLVNLEYHMGPVLASPIKLYVIWYGHWNPTHQATIRDFLYSLSSSSSYPSVADWWRTVRLYTDQTGSNITGSIVLSGEFYDSKYSHGGYLSRLAIQSVIRTAVNAYPRALPLNPHNGLYLVLTSPDVRVQDFCRAVCGFHYFTFPNIVGVTVPYAWVGHSGTQCPGVCAYPFAWPKYSGRPPPSTNGGNNIMRAPNGDVGADGMISVIAHELAEVSSNPLVNAWYAGDDPTAPTEIADLCMGVYGTGGGGGYVGKVYRDSWGSGYNVKGVKGRRFLVQWVWNPVKKRCFGPNAAD
;
A
#
# COMPACT_ATOMS: atom_id res chain seq x y z
N MET A 1 -16.61 91.87 12.62
CA MET A 1 -16.37 92.41 13.98
C MET A 1 -15.75 91.31 14.84
N GLN A 2 -14.58 91.60 15.43
CA GLN A 2 -13.99 91.12 16.71
C GLN A 2 -14.66 89.91 17.41
N ARG A 3 -14.00 88.93 18.07
CA ARG A 3 -12.68 88.82 18.74
C ARG A 3 -12.52 87.37 19.28
N HIS A 4 -11.25 86.90 19.44
CA HIS A 4 -10.61 86.10 20.53
C HIS A 4 -11.38 85.00 21.31
N HIS A 5 -10.82 83.92 21.91
CA HIS A 5 -9.50 83.26 22.02
C HIS A 5 -9.68 81.94 22.84
N TYR A 6 -8.81 80.94 22.59
CA TYR A 6 -8.25 79.86 23.45
C TYR A 6 -9.08 79.12 24.54
N CYS A 7 -9.01 77.77 24.57
CA CYS A 7 -8.12 77.03 25.50
C CYS A 7 -8.13 75.50 25.29
N HIS A 8 -6.97 74.88 25.53
CA HIS A 8 -6.66 73.44 25.48
C HIS A 8 -7.33 72.63 26.61
N PHE A 9 -7.55 71.32 26.39
CA PHE A 9 -7.12 70.26 27.32
C PHE A 9 -7.06 68.89 26.61
N LEU A 10 -5.88 68.25 26.69
CA LEU A 10 -5.67 66.83 26.42
C LEU A 10 -6.35 65.98 27.51
N LEU A 11 -6.83 64.78 27.17
CA LEU A 11 -6.51 63.55 27.91
C LEU A 11 -6.90 62.28 27.14
N ILE A 12 -6.06 61.27 27.31
CA ILE A 12 -5.91 59.99 26.60
C ILE A 12 -6.71 58.88 27.30
N SER A 13 -6.88 57.76 26.57
CA SER A 13 -7.21 56.39 27.02
C SER A 13 -8.70 56.02 26.84
N CYS A 14 -9.13 54.79 26.56
CA CYS A 14 -8.58 53.54 26.01
C CYS A 14 -9.76 52.57 26.02
N PHE A 15 -9.96 51.75 24.97
CA PHE A 15 -10.61 50.40 24.99
C PHE A 15 -12.05 50.27 25.58
N CYS A 16 -13.02 49.52 25.06
CA CYS A 16 -13.17 48.63 23.90
C CYS A 16 -14.65 48.17 23.84
N PHE A 17 -15.04 47.59 22.71
CA PHE A 17 -16.20 46.72 22.43
C PHE A 17 -17.63 47.28 22.48
N SER A 18 -18.30 47.28 21.32
CA SER A 18 -19.24 46.20 20.93
C SER A 18 -19.97 46.54 19.62
N ALA A 19 -19.85 45.69 18.60
CA ALA A 19 -20.73 45.69 17.44
C ALA A 19 -21.24 44.26 17.23
N LEU A 20 -22.53 44.08 17.51
CA LEU A 20 -23.31 42.88 17.20
C LEU A 20 -23.54 42.81 15.68
N ALA A 21 -23.14 41.72 15.06
CA ALA A 21 -23.67 41.30 13.77
C ALA A 21 -24.09 39.83 13.86
N LEU A 22 -25.34 39.57 13.52
CA LEU A 22 -25.99 38.26 13.57
C LEU A 22 -25.25 37.24 12.68
N SER A 23 -24.73 36.17 13.28
CA SER A 23 -24.28 34.98 12.56
C SER A 23 -25.47 34.05 12.32
N ARG A 24 -25.80 33.83 11.06
CA ARG A 24 -26.80 32.84 10.61
C ARG A 24 -26.21 31.45 10.84
N SER A 25 -26.80 30.71 11.77
CA SER A 25 -26.49 29.31 12.08
C SER A 25 -26.66 28.42 10.83
N HIS A 26 -25.56 28.06 10.18
CA HIS A 26 -25.45 26.92 9.26
C HIS A 26 -24.91 25.72 10.05
N ASN A 27 -25.75 25.10 10.88
CA ASN A 27 -25.36 23.97 11.74
C ASN A 27 -26.18 22.69 11.47
N LYS A 28 -26.51 22.40 10.20
CA LYS A 28 -27.17 21.14 9.80
C LYS A 28 -26.72 20.59 8.44
N GLN A 29 -25.44 20.74 8.08
CA GLN A 29 -24.87 20.15 6.86
C GLN A 29 -23.50 19.51 7.09
N PHE A 30 -23.31 18.86 8.24
CA PHE A 30 -22.09 18.09 8.55
C PHE A 30 -22.37 16.68 9.12
N ASP A 31 -23.61 16.18 9.02
CA ASP A 31 -24.01 14.85 9.51
C ASP A 31 -24.23 13.82 8.38
N GLN A 32 -23.64 14.04 7.21
CA GLN A 32 -23.44 12.98 6.22
C GLN A 32 -21.94 12.81 6.04
N ALA A 33 -21.42 11.68 6.53
CA ALA A 33 -20.10 11.20 6.14
C ALA A 33 -20.13 10.98 4.62
N LEU A 34 -19.74 11.99 3.86
CA LEU A 34 -19.51 11.88 2.43
C LEU A 34 -18.36 10.87 2.27
N ASN A 35 -18.64 9.78 1.56
CA ASN A 35 -17.73 8.64 1.33
C ASN A 35 -16.54 9.06 0.43
N TYR A 36 -15.67 9.96 0.91
CA TYR A 36 -14.44 10.40 0.22
C TYR A 36 -13.31 9.34 0.26
N GLU A 37 -13.62 8.08 0.54
CA GLU A 37 -12.66 6.95 0.60
C GLU A 37 -12.23 6.55 -0.81
N GLY A 38 -11.47 7.43 -1.46
CA GLY A 38 -11.00 7.28 -2.84
C GLY A 38 -12.11 7.39 -3.90
N SER A 39 -13.38 7.52 -3.54
CA SER A 39 -14.48 7.67 -4.51
C SER A 39 -14.34 8.98 -5.27
N SER A 40 -14.29 8.88 -6.59
CA SER A 40 -14.23 10.01 -7.50
C SER A 40 -14.91 9.62 -8.81
N ASP A 41 -15.83 10.48 -9.28
CA ASP A 41 -16.44 10.34 -10.61
C ASP A 41 -15.41 10.55 -11.75
N LEU A 42 -14.19 10.97 -11.40
CA LEU A 42 -13.06 11.14 -12.33
C LEU A 42 -12.20 9.87 -12.47
N VAL A 43 -12.39 8.86 -11.61
CA VAL A 43 -11.66 7.60 -11.71
C VAL A 43 -12.35 6.73 -12.76
N ASN A 44 -11.74 6.64 -13.93
CA ASN A 44 -12.18 5.78 -15.01
C ASN A 44 -11.22 4.59 -15.13
N LEU A 45 -11.43 3.57 -14.30
CA LEU A 45 -10.67 2.32 -14.38
C LEU A 45 -11.19 1.47 -15.54
N GLU A 46 -10.31 1.12 -16.47
CA GLU A 46 -10.67 0.45 -17.71
C GLU A 46 -9.89 -0.85 -17.92
N TYR A 47 -10.45 -1.70 -18.77
CA TYR A 47 -9.82 -2.94 -19.20
C TYR A 47 -9.25 -2.77 -20.61
N HIS A 48 -7.94 -3.00 -20.74
CA HIS A 48 -7.11 -2.75 -21.91
C HIS A 48 -6.73 -4.04 -22.67
N MET A 49 -7.56 -5.08 -22.53
CA MET A 49 -7.49 -6.33 -23.31
C MET A 49 -6.29 -7.26 -22.98
N GLY A 50 -5.49 -6.94 -21.98
CA GLY A 50 -4.42 -7.80 -21.46
C GLY A 50 -4.91 -8.95 -20.58
N PRO A 51 -4.06 -9.94 -20.28
CA PRO A 51 -4.43 -11.05 -19.42
C PRO A 51 -4.50 -10.64 -17.95
N VAL A 52 -5.21 -11.42 -17.14
CA VAL A 52 -5.12 -11.40 -15.67
C VAL A 52 -4.60 -12.75 -15.16
N LEU A 53 -4.14 -12.82 -13.91
CA LEU A 53 -3.70 -14.09 -13.31
C LEU A 53 -4.89 -14.95 -12.84
N ALA A 54 -5.61 -15.55 -13.79
CA ALA A 54 -6.81 -16.35 -13.53
C ALA A 54 -6.53 -17.81 -13.09
N SER A 55 -5.39 -18.38 -13.50
CA SER A 55 -4.97 -19.74 -13.09
C SER A 55 -4.35 -19.72 -11.69
N PRO A 56 -4.39 -20.84 -10.92
CA PRO A 56 -3.71 -20.94 -9.63
C PRO A 56 -2.24 -20.47 -9.72
N ILE A 57 -1.87 -19.49 -8.90
CA ILE A 57 -0.56 -18.84 -8.91
C ILE A 57 0.44 -19.70 -8.12
N LYS A 58 1.54 -20.09 -8.76
CA LYS A 58 2.73 -20.62 -8.09
C LYS A 58 3.66 -19.46 -7.76
N LEU A 59 3.62 -19.02 -6.52
CA LEU A 59 4.43 -17.91 -6.03
C LEU A 59 5.83 -18.40 -5.63
N TYR A 60 6.86 -17.76 -6.16
CA TYR A 60 8.26 -18.02 -5.82
C TYR A 60 8.88 -16.79 -5.17
N VAL A 61 9.40 -16.93 -3.95
CA VAL A 61 9.98 -15.79 -3.21
C VAL A 61 11.49 -15.80 -3.32
N ILE A 62 12.08 -14.65 -3.63
CA ILE A 62 13.52 -14.45 -3.69
C ILE A 62 13.92 -13.47 -2.58
N TRP A 63 14.58 -13.98 -1.55
CA TRP A 63 15.12 -13.22 -0.43
C TRP A 63 16.52 -12.70 -0.79
N TYR A 64 16.62 -11.46 -1.21
CA TYR A 64 17.90 -10.84 -1.58
C TYR A 64 18.50 -10.05 -0.42
N GLY A 65 19.74 -10.38 -0.05
CA GLY A 65 20.48 -9.82 1.10
C GLY A 65 20.26 -10.55 2.43
N HIS A 66 20.67 -9.94 3.54
CA HIS A 66 20.59 -10.56 4.88
C HIS A 66 19.22 -10.35 5.54
N TRP A 67 18.52 -11.45 5.80
CA TRP A 67 17.17 -11.42 6.34
C TRP A 67 17.08 -11.89 7.79
N ASN A 68 16.29 -11.17 8.59
CA ASN A 68 15.86 -11.63 9.90
C ASN A 68 14.81 -12.76 9.72
N PRO A 69 15.02 -13.96 10.29
CA PRO A 69 14.07 -15.07 10.18
C PRO A 69 12.64 -14.74 10.65
N THR A 70 12.51 -13.86 11.65
CA THR A 70 11.19 -13.42 12.15
C THR A 70 10.46 -12.56 11.12
N HIS A 71 11.16 -11.69 10.39
CA HIS A 71 10.54 -10.87 9.34
C HIS A 71 10.08 -11.76 8.18
N GLN A 72 10.92 -12.72 7.80
CA GLN A 72 10.54 -13.70 6.77
C GLN A 72 9.34 -14.54 7.21
N ALA A 73 9.27 -14.96 8.49
CA ALA A 73 8.13 -15.71 9.01
C ALA A 73 6.83 -14.90 8.94
N THR A 74 6.86 -13.62 9.32
CA THR A 74 5.70 -12.71 9.22
C THR A 74 5.22 -12.59 7.76
N ILE A 75 6.14 -12.37 6.82
CA ILE A 75 5.81 -12.27 5.39
C ILE A 75 5.27 -13.59 4.84
N ARG A 76 5.88 -14.74 5.18
CA ARG A 76 5.36 -16.06 4.77
C ARG A 76 3.95 -16.28 5.29
N ASP A 77 3.70 -15.98 6.57
CA ASP A 77 2.37 -16.13 7.16
C ASP A 77 1.35 -15.22 6.44
N PHE A 78 1.73 -14.00 6.05
CA PHE A 78 0.87 -13.14 5.22
C PHE A 78 0.56 -13.79 3.86
N LEU A 79 1.58 -14.28 3.14
CA LEU A 79 1.41 -14.94 1.84
C LEU A 79 0.50 -16.17 1.94
N TYR A 80 0.66 -17.00 2.97
CA TYR A 80 -0.24 -18.13 3.22
C TYR A 80 -1.68 -17.69 3.51
N SER A 81 -1.86 -16.50 4.09
CA SER A 81 -3.18 -15.98 4.45
C SER A 81 -4.00 -15.52 3.24
N LEU A 82 -3.41 -15.32 2.06
CA LEU A 82 -4.11 -14.95 0.84
C LEU A 82 -5.10 -16.02 0.37
N SER A 83 -4.77 -17.30 0.57
CA SER A 83 -5.61 -18.43 0.15
C SER A 83 -6.14 -19.28 1.32
N SER A 84 -5.72 -18.98 2.55
CA SER A 84 -6.19 -19.70 3.73
C SER A 84 -7.43 -19.07 4.34
N SER A 85 -8.36 -19.89 4.81
CA SER A 85 -9.46 -19.40 5.65
C SER A 85 -8.92 -18.91 7.00
N SER A 86 -9.41 -17.76 7.46
CA SER A 86 -9.19 -17.24 8.80
C SER A 86 -10.46 -16.52 9.27
N SER A 87 -10.53 -16.16 10.54
CA SER A 87 -11.68 -15.44 11.09
C SER A 87 -11.86 -14.09 10.39
N TYR A 88 -13.10 -13.74 10.09
CA TYR A 88 -13.43 -12.47 9.47
C TYR A 88 -13.04 -11.26 10.36
N PRO A 89 -12.65 -10.11 9.78
CA PRO A 89 -12.18 -9.98 8.40
C PRO A 89 -10.76 -10.55 8.24
N SER A 90 -10.54 -11.33 7.19
CA SER A 90 -9.29 -12.03 6.88
C SER A 90 -8.59 -11.49 5.64
N VAL A 91 -7.31 -11.86 5.46
CA VAL A 91 -6.55 -11.53 4.24
C VAL A 91 -7.22 -12.13 3.00
N ALA A 92 -7.77 -13.35 3.09
CA ALA A 92 -8.54 -13.96 2.00
C ALA A 92 -9.85 -13.20 1.71
N ASP A 93 -10.50 -12.61 2.73
CA ASP A 93 -11.67 -11.74 2.53
C ASP A 93 -11.29 -10.46 1.77
N TRP A 94 -10.12 -9.88 2.08
CA TRP A 94 -9.56 -8.74 1.35
C TRP A 94 -9.23 -9.08 -0.10
N TRP A 95 -8.62 -10.25 -0.33
CA TRP A 95 -8.30 -10.74 -1.69
C TRP A 95 -9.55 -10.94 -2.56
N ARG A 96 -10.75 -11.10 -1.98
CA ARG A 96 -11.99 -11.18 -2.77
C ARG A 96 -12.28 -9.93 -3.59
N THR A 97 -11.83 -8.75 -3.16
CA THR A 97 -11.95 -7.53 -3.97
C THR A 97 -11.08 -7.62 -5.22
N VAL A 98 -9.85 -8.12 -5.10
CA VAL A 98 -8.94 -8.35 -6.24
C VAL A 98 -9.55 -9.35 -7.23
N ARG A 99 -10.23 -10.38 -6.72
CA ARG A 99 -10.92 -11.37 -7.55
C ARG A 99 -12.10 -10.83 -8.37
N LEU A 100 -12.50 -9.57 -8.22
CA LEU A 100 -13.57 -8.97 -9.04
C LEU A 100 -13.12 -8.63 -10.46
N TYR A 101 -11.81 -8.53 -10.70
CA TYR A 101 -11.25 -8.21 -12.01
C TYR A 101 -11.15 -9.46 -12.90
N THR A 102 -11.44 -9.28 -14.19
CA THR A 102 -11.49 -10.36 -15.20
C THR A 102 -10.68 -10.01 -16.44
N ASP A 103 -10.26 -11.01 -17.20
CA ASP A 103 -9.78 -10.79 -18.58
C ASP A 103 -10.94 -10.85 -19.60
N GLN A 104 -10.61 -10.78 -20.89
CA GLN A 104 -11.54 -10.86 -22.01
C GLN A 104 -12.32 -12.18 -22.07
N THR A 105 -11.84 -13.25 -21.44
CA THR A 105 -12.56 -14.53 -21.36
C THR A 105 -13.66 -14.52 -20.29
N GLY A 106 -13.70 -13.47 -19.46
CA GLY A 106 -14.54 -13.40 -18.27
C GLY A 106 -13.98 -14.18 -17.08
N SER A 107 -12.74 -14.66 -17.18
CA SER A 107 -12.08 -15.39 -16.08
C SER A 107 -11.60 -14.41 -15.02
N ASN A 108 -12.07 -14.59 -13.79
CA ASN A 108 -11.64 -13.80 -12.64
C ASN A 108 -10.20 -14.13 -12.22
N ILE A 109 -9.52 -13.17 -11.60
CA ILE A 109 -8.27 -13.42 -10.87
C ILE A 109 -8.48 -14.57 -9.86
N THR A 110 -7.50 -15.45 -9.76
CA THR A 110 -7.58 -16.64 -8.91
C THR A 110 -7.64 -16.30 -7.42
N GLY A 111 -8.32 -17.15 -6.65
CA GLY A 111 -8.21 -17.17 -5.18
C GLY A 111 -7.10 -18.09 -4.66
N SER A 112 -6.37 -18.77 -5.54
CA SER A 112 -5.36 -19.77 -5.20
C SER A 112 -3.96 -19.24 -5.49
N ILE A 113 -3.23 -18.92 -4.43
CA ILE A 113 -1.84 -18.49 -4.42
C ILE A 113 -1.09 -19.47 -3.53
N VAL A 114 -0.11 -20.17 -4.10
CA VAL A 114 0.64 -21.22 -3.42
C VAL A 114 2.11 -20.87 -3.42
N LEU A 115 2.68 -20.66 -2.23
CA LEU A 115 4.13 -20.53 -2.06
C LEU A 115 4.80 -21.84 -2.49
N SER A 116 5.44 -21.81 -3.66
CA SER A 116 5.92 -23.00 -4.39
C SER A 116 7.44 -23.16 -4.36
N GLY A 117 8.17 -22.16 -3.86
CA GLY A 117 9.61 -22.22 -3.68
C GLY A 117 10.18 -20.92 -3.16
N GLU A 118 11.35 -21.01 -2.54
CA GLU A 118 12.09 -19.87 -2.03
C GLU A 118 13.56 -19.95 -2.42
N PHE A 119 14.15 -18.80 -2.77
CA PHE A 119 15.57 -18.65 -3.01
C PHE A 119 16.16 -17.63 -2.04
N TYR A 120 17.40 -17.85 -1.60
CA TYR A 120 18.07 -17.01 -0.62
C TYR A 120 19.41 -16.56 -1.20
N ASP A 121 19.52 -15.26 -1.47
CA ASP A 121 20.73 -14.61 -1.98
C ASP A 121 21.36 -13.74 -0.91
N SER A 122 21.89 -14.37 0.14
CA SER A 122 22.61 -13.68 1.22
C SER A 122 24.02 -13.22 0.80
N LYS A 123 24.45 -13.55 -0.43
CA LYS A 123 25.76 -13.20 -0.98
C LYS A 123 25.72 -11.91 -1.81
N TYR A 124 24.54 -11.33 -2.01
CA TYR A 124 24.34 -10.13 -2.82
C TYR A 124 24.91 -10.33 -4.23
N SER A 125 24.41 -11.33 -4.96
CA SER A 125 24.99 -11.70 -6.26
C SER A 125 25.07 -10.55 -7.29
N HIS A 126 24.31 -9.48 -7.10
CA HIS A 126 24.31 -8.25 -7.91
C HIS A 126 24.72 -6.99 -7.11
N GLY A 127 25.37 -7.16 -5.95
CA GLY A 127 25.83 -6.08 -5.07
C GLY A 127 24.76 -5.51 -4.12
N GLY A 128 25.16 -4.55 -3.29
CA GLY A 128 24.29 -3.89 -2.31
C GLY A 128 23.43 -2.75 -2.87
N TYR A 129 23.58 -2.42 -4.15
CA TYR A 129 22.76 -1.44 -4.86
C TYR A 129 22.22 -2.06 -6.14
N LEU A 130 20.89 -2.04 -6.33
CA LEU A 130 20.22 -2.57 -7.51
C LEU A 130 19.52 -1.46 -8.29
N SER A 131 19.68 -1.46 -9.61
CA SER A 131 18.76 -0.72 -10.50
C SER A 131 17.44 -1.50 -10.66
N ARG A 132 16.39 -0.85 -11.18
CA ARG A 132 15.13 -1.56 -11.50
C ARG A 132 15.36 -2.73 -12.46
N LEU A 133 16.25 -2.56 -13.44
CA LEU A 133 16.61 -3.61 -14.40
C LEU A 133 17.38 -4.77 -13.73
N ALA A 134 18.23 -4.47 -12.74
CA ALA A 134 18.99 -5.49 -12.02
C ALA A 134 18.11 -6.47 -11.23
N ILE A 135 16.86 -6.10 -10.91
CA ILE A 135 15.88 -7.02 -10.29
C ILE A 135 15.64 -8.24 -11.19
N GLN A 136 15.58 -8.06 -12.51
CA GLN A 136 15.43 -9.19 -13.44
C GLN A 136 16.68 -10.07 -13.45
N SER A 137 17.87 -9.49 -13.28
CA SER A 137 19.11 -10.24 -13.13
C SER A 137 19.13 -11.05 -11.82
N VAL A 138 18.53 -10.55 -10.73
CA VAL A 138 18.34 -11.31 -9.48
C VAL A 138 17.43 -12.52 -9.73
N ILE A 139 16.31 -12.35 -10.45
CA ILE A 139 15.43 -13.46 -10.84
C ILE A 139 16.20 -14.48 -11.69
N ARG A 140 16.98 -14.00 -12.67
CA ARG A 140 17.85 -14.84 -13.50
C ARG A 140 18.83 -15.65 -12.67
N THR A 141 19.46 -15.06 -11.65
CA THR A 141 20.34 -15.81 -10.73
C THR A 141 19.56 -16.90 -10.00
N ALA A 142 18.39 -16.57 -9.45
CA ALA A 142 17.60 -17.51 -8.65
C ALA A 142 17.12 -18.73 -9.46
N VAL A 143 16.79 -18.56 -10.74
CA VAL A 143 16.33 -19.66 -11.61
C VAL A 143 17.46 -20.47 -12.26
N ASN A 144 18.69 -19.97 -12.22
CA ASN A 144 19.88 -20.67 -12.75
C ASN A 144 20.83 -21.17 -11.65
N ALA A 145 20.50 -20.94 -10.37
CA ALA A 145 21.37 -21.27 -9.26
C ALA A 145 21.56 -22.79 -9.10
N TYR A 146 22.78 -23.21 -8.82
CA TYR A 146 23.09 -24.60 -8.50
C TYR A 146 23.48 -24.74 -7.01
N PRO A 147 23.01 -25.78 -6.29
CA PRO A 147 22.15 -26.89 -6.73
C PRO A 147 20.65 -26.65 -6.56
N ARG A 148 20.23 -25.47 -6.08
CA ARG A 148 18.85 -25.17 -5.69
C ARG A 148 18.28 -23.99 -6.48
N ALA A 149 18.06 -24.20 -7.77
CA ALA A 149 17.36 -23.25 -8.63
C ALA A 149 15.86 -23.23 -8.31
N LEU A 150 15.25 -22.06 -8.43
CA LEU A 150 13.80 -21.97 -8.61
C LEU A 150 13.44 -22.44 -10.03
N PRO A 151 12.28 -23.08 -10.23
CA PRO A 151 11.82 -23.39 -11.58
C PRO A 151 11.52 -22.09 -12.32
N LEU A 152 11.84 -22.02 -13.61
CA LEU A 152 11.42 -20.95 -14.51
C LEU A 152 10.06 -21.34 -15.12
N ASN A 153 8.97 -20.71 -14.67
CA ASN A 153 7.60 -21.17 -14.94
C ASN A 153 6.77 -20.07 -15.65
N PRO A 154 6.71 -20.08 -17.00
CA PRO A 154 5.94 -19.11 -17.78
C PRO A 154 4.42 -19.30 -17.75
N HIS A 155 3.91 -20.42 -17.22
CA HIS A 155 2.48 -20.73 -17.29
C HIS A 155 1.67 -20.12 -16.14
N ASN A 156 2.17 -20.25 -14.92
CA ASN A 156 1.51 -19.73 -13.73
C ASN A 156 2.49 -19.35 -12.61
N GLY A 157 3.75 -19.11 -12.95
CA GLY A 157 4.76 -18.62 -12.02
C GLY A 157 4.64 -17.12 -11.79
N LEU A 158 4.73 -16.70 -10.54
CA LEU A 158 4.90 -15.31 -10.13
C LEU A 158 6.13 -15.22 -9.22
N TYR A 159 7.04 -14.30 -9.51
CA TYR A 159 8.27 -14.13 -8.74
C TYR A 159 8.19 -12.88 -7.87
N LEU A 160 8.35 -13.06 -6.56
CA LEU A 160 8.37 -11.96 -5.60
C LEU A 160 9.78 -11.76 -5.08
N VAL A 161 10.44 -10.68 -5.50
CA VAL A 161 11.79 -10.30 -5.05
C VAL A 161 11.67 -9.39 -3.83
N LEU A 162 12.22 -9.81 -2.71
CA LEU A 162 12.22 -9.05 -1.46
C LEU A 162 13.65 -8.69 -1.10
N THR A 163 13.95 -7.40 -1.02
CA THR A 163 15.29 -6.93 -0.64
C THR A 163 15.35 -6.58 0.84
N SER A 164 16.40 -7.05 1.51
CA SER A 164 16.65 -6.82 2.93
C SER A 164 16.91 -5.32 3.25
N PRO A 165 16.85 -4.90 4.54
CA PRO A 165 16.92 -3.49 4.91
C PRO A 165 18.20 -2.77 4.49
N ASP A 166 19.28 -3.51 4.29
CA ASP A 166 20.61 -3.01 3.94
C ASP A 166 20.89 -2.97 2.43
N VAL A 167 19.92 -3.38 1.60
CA VAL A 167 20.02 -3.30 0.13
C VAL A 167 19.36 -2.00 -0.35
N ARG A 168 20.10 -1.22 -1.14
CA ARG A 168 19.58 -0.02 -1.79
C ARG A 168 19.03 -0.39 -3.15
N VAL A 169 17.87 0.16 -3.50
CA VAL A 169 17.30 0.00 -4.84
C VAL A 169 16.99 1.37 -5.42
N GLN A 170 17.20 1.53 -6.72
CA GLN A 170 16.87 2.74 -7.46
C GLN A 170 15.41 3.17 -7.17
N ASP A 171 15.23 4.46 -6.89
CA ASP A 171 13.94 5.12 -6.59
C ASP A 171 13.18 4.65 -5.34
N PHE A 172 13.70 3.62 -4.64
CA PHE A 172 13.19 3.20 -3.33
C PHE A 172 13.22 4.36 -2.35
N CYS A 173 12.18 4.48 -1.52
CA CYS A 173 12.03 5.53 -0.52
C CYS A 173 11.80 6.95 -1.07
N ARG A 174 11.72 7.12 -2.40
CA ARG A 174 11.52 8.42 -3.04
C ARG A 174 10.27 8.42 -3.89
N ALA A 175 10.23 7.54 -4.88
CA ALA A 175 9.10 7.41 -5.78
C ALA A 175 8.27 6.17 -5.47
N VAL A 176 8.91 5.08 -5.02
CA VAL A 176 8.26 3.78 -4.85
C VAL A 176 8.69 3.05 -3.59
N CYS A 177 7.83 2.16 -3.11
CA CYS A 177 8.12 1.19 -2.04
C CYS A 177 8.22 -0.25 -2.57
N GLY A 178 7.64 -0.49 -3.74
CA GLY A 178 7.67 -1.71 -4.52
C GLY A 178 7.38 -1.38 -5.98
N PHE A 179 7.37 -2.39 -6.83
CA PHE A 179 6.76 -2.31 -8.15
C PHE A 179 6.54 -3.72 -8.68
N HIS A 180 5.60 -3.88 -9.59
CA HIS A 180 5.49 -5.07 -10.44
C HIS A 180 5.85 -4.77 -11.89
N TYR A 181 6.25 -5.82 -12.60
CA TYR A 181 6.54 -5.79 -14.03
C TYR A 181 6.61 -7.23 -14.57
N PHE A 182 7.05 -7.39 -15.81
CA PHE A 182 7.35 -8.70 -16.40
C PHE A 182 8.81 -8.81 -16.83
N THR A 183 9.37 -10.01 -16.79
CA THR A 183 10.74 -10.25 -17.22
C THR A 183 10.87 -10.16 -18.73
N PHE A 184 12.03 -9.71 -19.20
CA PHE A 184 12.36 -9.74 -20.61
C PHE A 184 12.99 -11.09 -20.99
N PRO A 185 12.56 -11.73 -22.10
CA PRO A 185 13.13 -12.99 -22.55
C PRO A 185 14.64 -12.94 -22.79
N ASN A 186 15.19 -11.81 -23.22
CA ASN A 186 16.63 -11.63 -23.41
C ASN A 186 17.44 -11.58 -22.10
N ILE A 187 16.79 -11.38 -20.94
CA ILE A 187 17.43 -11.39 -19.62
C ILE A 187 17.20 -12.73 -18.93
N VAL A 188 15.94 -13.12 -18.76
CA VAL A 188 15.57 -14.27 -17.91
C VAL A 188 15.31 -15.55 -18.72
N GLY A 189 15.13 -15.43 -20.04
CA GLY A 189 14.86 -16.55 -20.96
C GLY A 189 13.39 -16.67 -21.38
N VAL A 190 12.47 -16.18 -20.54
CA VAL A 190 11.03 -16.12 -20.82
C VAL A 190 10.43 -14.84 -20.22
N THR A 191 9.22 -14.49 -20.65
CA THR A 191 8.39 -13.48 -20.00
C THR A 191 7.59 -14.13 -18.86
N VAL A 192 7.83 -13.68 -17.63
CA VAL A 192 7.05 -14.03 -16.44
C VAL A 192 6.74 -12.77 -15.65
N PRO A 193 5.55 -12.66 -15.03
CA PRO A 193 5.27 -11.56 -14.12
C PRO A 193 6.14 -11.67 -12.87
N TYR A 194 6.52 -10.52 -12.32
CA TYR A 194 7.22 -10.42 -11.07
C TYR A 194 6.85 -9.14 -10.32
N ALA A 195 7.05 -9.17 -9.00
CA ALA A 195 6.98 -8.00 -8.15
C ALA A 195 8.27 -7.87 -7.34
N TRP A 196 8.65 -6.64 -7.02
CA TRP A 196 9.71 -6.34 -6.07
C TRP A 196 9.17 -5.46 -4.94
N VAL A 197 9.61 -5.73 -3.70
CA VAL A 197 9.32 -4.88 -2.54
C VAL A 197 10.58 -4.69 -1.70
N GLY A 198 10.85 -3.44 -1.32
CA GLY A 198 11.98 -3.07 -0.48
C GLY A 198 11.65 -3.00 1.02
N HIS A 199 12.56 -3.46 1.87
CA HIS A 199 12.43 -3.32 3.32
C HIS A 199 12.84 -1.92 3.81
N SER A 200 11.86 -1.11 4.19
CA SER A 200 12.07 0.32 4.49
C SER A 200 12.60 0.63 5.89
N GLY A 201 12.57 -0.33 6.81
CA GLY A 201 12.81 -0.13 8.25
C GLY A 201 14.05 0.70 8.64
N THR A 202 15.16 0.55 7.92
CA THR A 202 16.42 1.28 8.17
C THR A 202 16.62 2.50 7.27
N GLN A 203 16.04 2.51 6.08
CA GLN A 203 16.27 3.54 5.06
C GLN A 203 15.24 4.67 5.12
N CYS A 204 13.95 4.33 5.20
CA CYS A 204 12.84 5.27 5.08
C CYS A 204 11.53 4.78 5.71
N PRO A 205 11.51 4.35 6.97
CA PRO A 205 10.30 3.79 7.58
C PRO A 205 9.12 4.77 7.50
N GLY A 206 9.37 6.09 7.62
CA GLY A 206 8.30 7.10 7.51
C GLY A 206 7.64 7.23 6.14
N VAL A 207 8.24 6.70 5.06
CA VAL A 207 7.69 6.75 3.70
C VAL A 207 6.97 5.45 3.36
N CYS A 208 7.63 4.32 3.58
CA CYS A 208 7.18 3.01 3.11
C CYS A 208 6.71 2.06 4.22
N ALA A 209 6.61 2.53 5.45
CA ALA A 209 6.01 1.80 6.57
C ALA A 209 4.93 2.62 7.29
N TYR A 210 4.29 3.55 6.58
CA TYR A 210 3.08 4.20 7.07
C TYR A 210 1.99 3.14 7.33
N PRO A 211 1.19 3.24 8.41
CA PRO A 211 1.20 4.27 9.46
C PRO A 211 2.06 3.91 10.69
N PHE A 212 2.93 2.90 10.59
CA PHE A 212 3.80 2.44 11.67
C PHE A 212 5.04 3.30 11.90
N ALA A 213 5.32 4.20 10.96
CA ALA A 213 6.30 5.25 11.10
C ALA A 213 5.84 6.52 10.40
N TRP A 214 6.43 7.64 10.80
CA TRP A 214 6.17 8.97 10.26
C TRP A 214 7.48 9.60 9.79
N PRO A 215 7.52 10.33 8.65
CA PRO A 215 8.77 10.91 8.18
C PRO A 215 9.35 11.89 9.20
N LYS A 216 10.68 11.82 9.36
CA LYS A 216 11.40 12.78 10.20
C LYS A 216 11.19 14.18 9.62
N TYR A 217 10.95 15.16 10.49
CA TYR A 217 10.71 16.57 10.15
C TYR A 217 9.38 16.91 9.48
N SER A 218 8.45 15.97 9.32
CA SER A 218 7.10 16.22 8.77
C SER A 218 6.07 16.67 9.81
N GLY A 219 6.50 17.39 10.84
CA GLY A 219 5.63 17.82 11.94
C GLY A 219 5.01 16.65 12.72
N ARG A 220 3.82 16.86 13.28
CA ARG A 220 3.08 15.83 14.01
C ARG A 220 2.37 14.90 13.02
N PRO A 221 2.31 13.59 13.28
CA PRO A 221 1.51 12.70 12.46
C PRO A 221 0.03 13.12 12.52
N PRO A 222 -0.76 12.80 11.47
CA PRO A 222 -2.18 13.09 11.43
C PRO A 222 -2.89 12.52 12.67
N PRO A 223 -3.94 13.20 13.16
CA PRO A 223 -4.73 12.70 14.26
C PRO A 223 -5.21 11.28 13.95
N SER A 224 -4.93 10.34 14.84
CA SER A 224 -5.62 9.06 14.80
C SER A 224 -7.11 9.29 15.09
N THR A 225 -7.95 8.35 14.67
CA THR A 225 -9.41 8.37 14.86
C THR A 225 -9.90 8.61 16.30
N ASN A 226 -9.01 8.53 17.29
CA ASN A 226 -9.29 8.79 18.71
C ASN A 226 -8.70 10.12 19.24
N GLY A 227 -8.33 11.06 18.37
CA GLY A 227 -7.86 12.40 18.77
C GLY A 227 -6.42 12.49 19.28
N GLY A 228 -5.64 11.41 19.21
CA GLY A 228 -4.22 11.38 19.55
C GLY A 228 -3.30 11.39 18.32
N ASN A 229 -2.15 12.07 18.41
CA ASN A 229 -1.11 12.13 17.36
C ASN A 229 -0.03 11.05 17.55
N ASN A 230 -0.43 9.84 17.95
CA ASN A 230 0.52 8.75 18.21
C ASN A 230 0.68 7.88 16.97
N ILE A 231 1.94 7.59 16.62
CA ILE A 231 2.28 6.63 15.57
C ILE A 231 1.66 5.27 15.90
N MET A 232 1.10 4.61 14.89
CA MET A 232 0.45 3.31 15.07
C MET A 232 1.49 2.24 15.39
N ARG A 233 1.22 1.37 16.37
CA ARG A 233 2.11 0.23 16.63
C ARG A 233 1.91 -0.86 15.58
N ALA A 234 3.03 -1.44 15.16
CA ALA A 234 3.11 -2.52 14.18
C ALA A 234 2.57 -3.84 14.79
N PRO A 235 1.60 -4.53 14.17
CA PRO A 235 0.92 -5.67 14.78
C PRO A 235 1.78 -6.94 14.90
N ASN A 236 2.92 -7.02 14.21
CA ASN A 236 3.86 -8.12 14.30
C ASN A 236 5.22 -7.72 14.88
N GLY A 237 5.32 -6.51 15.44
CA GLY A 237 6.44 -6.05 16.26
C GLY A 237 7.60 -5.40 15.49
N ASP A 238 7.63 -5.49 14.16
CA ASP A 238 8.65 -4.82 13.34
C ASP A 238 8.02 -3.86 12.32
N VAL A 239 8.37 -2.58 12.44
CA VAL A 239 7.84 -1.50 11.59
C VAL A 239 8.11 -1.76 10.11
N GLY A 240 9.31 -2.22 9.75
CA GLY A 240 9.68 -2.41 8.35
C GLY A 240 8.97 -3.60 7.72
N ALA A 241 8.95 -4.75 8.40
CA ALA A 241 8.27 -5.95 7.94
C ALA A 241 6.75 -5.75 7.87
N ASP A 242 6.12 -5.14 8.88
CA ASP A 242 4.69 -4.82 8.85
C ASP A 242 4.35 -3.78 7.77
N GLY A 243 5.23 -2.81 7.52
CA GLY A 243 5.11 -1.88 6.39
C GLY A 243 5.17 -2.61 5.04
N MET A 244 6.11 -3.54 4.88
CA MET A 244 6.21 -4.37 3.68
C MET A 244 4.96 -5.18 3.41
N ILE A 245 4.21 -5.62 4.44
CA ILE A 245 2.98 -6.40 4.22
C ILE A 245 1.98 -5.64 3.34
N SER A 246 1.74 -4.36 3.62
CA SER A 246 0.82 -3.56 2.81
C SER A 246 1.34 -3.36 1.39
N VAL A 247 2.65 -3.18 1.21
CA VAL A 247 3.26 -3.02 -0.13
C VAL A 247 3.23 -4.33 -0.90
N ILE A 248 3.53 -5.47 -0.27
CA ILE A 248 3.39 -6.80 -0.90
C ILE A 248 1.94 -7.04 -1.31
N ALA A 249 0.97 -6.69 -0.47
CA ALA A 249 -0.45 -6.78 -0.80
C ALA A 249 -0.78 -5.95 -2.06
N HIS A 250 -0.33 -4.70 -2.08
CA HIS A 250 -0.47 -3.77 -3.21
C HIS A 250 0.10 -4.37 -4.50
N GLU A 251 1.38 -4.72 -4.52
CA GLU A 251 2.05 -5.23 -5.72
C GLU A 251 1.47 -6.57 -6.20
N LEU A 252 1.03 -7.43 -5.27
CA LEU A 252 0.38 -8.69 -5.64
C LEU A 252 -1.00 -8.47 -6.26
N ALA A 253 -1.78 -7.50 -5.77
CA ALA A 253 -3.07 -7.16 -6.36
C ALA A 253 -2.88 -6.66 -7.80
N GLU A 254 -1.93 -5.73 -7.97
CA GLU A 254 -1.64 -5.09 -9.25
C GLU A 254 -1.03 -6.03 -10.28
N VAL A 255 -0.03 -6.84 -9.92
CA VAL A 255 0.50 -7.85 -10.84
C VAL A 255 -0.53 -8.92 -11.20
N SER A 256 -1.54 -9.14 -10.35
CA SER A 256 -2.60 -10.11 -10.64
C SER A 256 -3.63 -9.54 -11.62
N SER A 257 -3.93 -8.24 -11.53
CA SER A 257 -4.84 -7.55 -12.44
C SER A 257 -4.18 -7.02 -13.70
N ASN A 258 -2.86 -6.83 -13.69
CA ASN A 258 -2.12 -6.24 -14.79
C ASN A 258 -0.71 -6.85 -15.02
N PRO A 259 -0.57 -8.19 -15.12
CA PRO A 259 0.73 -8.88 -15.17
C PRO A 259 1.66 -8.44 -16.31
N LEU A 260 1.13 -7.93 -17.42
CA LEU A 260 1.87 -7.49 -18.60
C LEU A 260 1.74 -5.98 -18.87
N VAL A 261 1.22 -5.22 -17.91
CA VAL A 261 1.04 -3.75 -18.00
C VAL A 261 0.15 -3.33 -19.19
N ASN A 262 -0.90 -4.11 -19.46
CA ASN A 262 -1.85 -3.89 -20.54
C ASN A 262 -3.27 -4.42 -20.25
N ALA A 263 -3.68 -4.60 -18.99
CA ALA A 263 -4.98 -5.13 -18.59
C ALA A 263 -5.80 -4.12 -17.80
N TRP A 264 -5.68 -4.01 -16.46
CA TRP A 264 -6.53 -3.09 -15.69
C TRP A 264 -5.77 -1.87 -15.17
N TYR A 265 -6.10 -0.69 -15.69
CA TYR A 265 -5.59 0.60 -15.20
C TYR A 265 -6.51 1.76 -15.62
N ALA A 266 -6.36 2.91 -14.96
CA ALA A 266 -7.17 4.08 -15.23
C ALA A 266 -6.66 4.91 -16.41
N GLY A 267 -7.59 5.31 -17.29
CA GLY A 267 -7.30 6.08 -18.51
C GLY A 267 -6.67 5.25 -19.64
N ASP A 268 -6.41 5.93 -20.77
CA ASP A 268 -5.93 5.30 -22.01
C ASP A 268 -4.40 5.22 -22.13
N ASP A 269 -3.65 5.94 -21.29
CA ASP A 269 -2.19 6.07 -21.41
C ASP A 269 -1.45 4.98 -20.61
N PRO A 270 -0.80 4.01 -21.28
CA PRO A 270 -0.08 2.93 -20.61
C PRO A 270 1.29 3.36 -20.06
N THR A 271 1.72 4.61 -20.23
CA THR A 271 3.07 5.05 -19.82
C THR A 271 3.21 5.28 -18.31
N ALA A 272 2.10 5.59 -17.63
CA ALA A 272 2.02 5.75 -16.18
C ALA A 272 0.63 5.28 -15.68
N PRO A 273 0.33 3.97 -15.79
CA PRO A 273 -0.99 3.45 -15.46
C PRO A 273 -1.24 3.64 -13.96
N THR A 274 -2.37 4.26 -13.61
CA THR A 274 -2.86 4.25 -12.22
C THR A 274 -3.70 2.99 -12.04
N GLU A 275 -3.22 2.05 -11.25
CA GLU A 275 -3.81 0.72 -11.13
C GLU A 275 -4.74 0.57 -9.90
N ILE A 276 -5.22 -0.65 -9.68
CA ILE A 276 -6.31 -0.94 -8.75
C ILE A 276 -5.93 -0.65 -7.28
N ALA A 277 -4.65 -0.74 -6.92
CA ALA A 277 -4.18 -0.47 -5.56
C ALA A 277 -3.67 0.97 -5.43
N ASP A 278 -3.08 1.55 -6.47
CA ASP A 278 -2.72 2.97 -6.55
C ASP A 278 -3.86 3.92 -6.15
N LEU A 279 -5.07 3.65 -6.66
CA LEU A 279 -6.28 4.44 -6.37
C LEU A 279 -6.62 4.52 -4.87
N CYS A 280 -6.09 3.59 -4.07
CA CYS A 280 -6.45 3.39 -2.67
C CYS A 280 -5.28 3.50 -1.71
N MET A 281 -4.15 4.06 -2.18
CA MET A 281 -2.99 4.30 -1.34
C MET A 281 -3.37 5.07 -0.07
N GLY A 282 -2.98 4.53 1.08
CA GLY A 282 -3.22 5.14 2.39
C GLY A 282 -4.63 4.95 2.97
N VAL A 283 -5.54 4.26 2.27
CA VAL A 283 -6.89 3.95 2.78
C VAL A 283 -6.88 2.55 3.41
N TYR A 284 -7.09 2.44 4.72
CA TYR A 284 -7.09 1.14 5.42
C TYR A 284 -8.42 0.81 6.12
N GLY A 285 -9.35 1.76 6.14
CA GLY A 285 -10.61 1.66 6.86
C GLY A 285 -11.56 2.80 6.51
N THR A 286 -12.82 2.67 6.96
CA THR A 286 -13.83 3.71 6.74
C THR A 286 -13.38 5.05 7.34
N GLY A 287 -13.51 6.13 6.56
CA GLY A 287 -12.99 7.47 6.85
C GLY A 287 -11.49 7.64 6.58
N GLY A 288 -10.86 6.71 5.85
CA GLY A 288 -9.45 6.80 5.44
C GLY A 288 -9.25 7.60 4.14
N GLY A 289 -7.99 7.96 3.86
CA GLY A 289 -7.58 8.78 2.71
C GLY A 289 -6.94 10.11 3.13
N GLY A 290 -6.21 10.76 2.22
CA GLY A 290 -5.56 12.06 2.49
C GLY A 290 -4.58 12.06 3.67
N GLY A 291 -3.96 10.91 3.97
CA GLY A 291 -3.07 10.72 5.12
C GLY A 291 -3.77 10.26 6.41
N TYR A 292 -5.08 10.03 6.40
CA TYR A 292 -5.80 9.38 7.50
C TYR A 292 -5.92 7.87 7.25
N VAL A 293 -5.58 7.07 8.26
CA VAL A 293 -5.66 5.59 8.17
C VAL A 293 -7.10 5.09 8.01
N GLY A 294 -8.06 5.82 8.56
CA GLY A 294 -9.45 5.37 8.71
C GLY A 294 -9.66 4.48 9.93
N LYS A 295 -10.89 3.98 10.09
CA LYS A 295 -11.31 3.12 11.20
C LYS A 295 -10.75 1.70 11.03
N VAL A 296 -9.81 1.34 11.89
CA VAL A 296 -9.17 0.02 11.94
C VAL A 296 -9.26 -0.58 13.34
N TYR A 297 -9.14 -1.90 13.46
CA TYR A 297 -9.12 -2.58 14.74
C TYR A 297 -7.81 -2.31 15.49
N ARG A 298 -7.84 -2.51 16.81
CA ARG A 298 -6.65 -2.48 17.67
C ARG A 298 -6.59 -3.72 18.55
N ASP A 299 -5.39 -4.17 18.84
CA ASP A 299 -5.16 -5.19 19.84
C ASP A 299 -5.03 -4.59 21.26
N SER A 300 -4.86 -5.45 22.26
CA SER A 300 -4.66 -5.07 23.66
C SER A 300 -3.44 -4.18 23.89
N TRP A 301 -2.47 -4.19 22.98
CA TRP A 301 -1.23 -3.40 23.03
C TRP A 301 -1.33 -2.10 22.22
N GLY A 302 -2.48 -1.85 21.61
CA GLY A 302 -2.76 -0.69 20.77
C GLY A 302 -2.26 -0.80 19.33
N SER A 303 -1.76 -1.96 18.90
CA SER A 303 -1.32 -2.20 17.52
C SER A 303 -2.50 -2.26 16.58
N GLY A 304 -2.42 -1.57 15.45
CA GLY A 304 -3.53 -1.45 14.50
C GLY A 304 -3.49 -2.53 13.43
N TYR A 305 -4.67 -3.00 13.03
CA TYR A 305 -4.84 -3.99 11.97
C TYR A 305 -6.24 -3.89 11.36
N ASN A 306 -6.41 -4.37 10.12
CA ASN A 306 -7.72 -4.43 9.46
C ASN A 306 -8.07 -5.82 8.93
N VAL A 307 -7.11 -6.74 8.91
CA VAL A 307 -7.33 -8.14 8.51
C VAL A 307 -6.56 -9.12 9.40
N LYS A 308 -7.08 -10.35 9.49
CA LYS A 308 -6.49 -11.46 10.22
C LYS A 308 -5.92 -12.50 9.26
N GLY A 309 -4.80 -13.10 9.66
CA GLY A 309 -4.12 -14.13 8.88
C GLY A 309 -4.11 -15.49 9.56
N VAL A 310 -3.28 -16.39 9.04
CA VAL A 310 -2.97 -17.68 9.64
C VAL A 310 -2.18 -17.49 10.94
N LYS A 311 -2.14 -18.54 11.79
CA LYS A 311 -1.36 -18.58 13.04
C LYS A 311 -1.61 -17.40 13.98
N GLY A 312 -2.82 -16.83 13.96
CA GLY A 312 -3.20 -15.69 14.81
C GLY A 312 -2.55 -14.36 14.42
N ARG A 313 -1.86 -14.30 13.26
CA ARG A 313 -1.28 -13.06 12.75
C ARG A 313 -2.36 -12.03 12.45
N ARG A 314 -2.01 -10.76 12.63
CA ARG A 314 -2.84 -9.61 12.29
C ARG A 314 -2.05 -8.73 11.34
N PHE A 315 -2.72 -8.17 10.34
CA PHE A 315 -2.07 -7.35 9.33
C PHE A 315 -2.89 -6.09 9.08
N LEU A 316 -2.18 -5.05 8.62
CA LEU A 316 -2.77 -3.84 8.12
C LEU A 316 -2.43 -3.75 6.63
N VAL A 317 -3.44 -3.89 5.78
CA VAL A 317 -3.28 -3.82 4.31
C VAL A 317 -4.12 -2.68 3.78
N GLN A 318 -3.59 -1.90 2.85
CA GLN A 318 -4.39 -0.89 2.18
C GLN A 318 -5.59 -1.55 1.47
N TRP A 319 -6.66 -0.79 1.29
CA TRP A 319 -7.78 -1.20 0.46
C TRP A 319 -7.39 -1.18 -1.02
N VAL A 320 -8.25 -1.79 -1.83
CA VAL A 320 -8.12 -1.86 -3.29
C VAL A 320 -9.41 -1.31 -3.88
N TRP A 321 -9.31 -0.72 -5.08
CA TRP A 321 -10.49 -0.25 -5.79
C TRP A 321 -11.46 -1.40 -6.04
N ASN A 322 -12.71 -1.23 -5.63
CA ASN A 322 -13.76 -2.18 -5.93
C ASN A 322 -14.54 -1.70 -7.16
N PRO A 323 -14.47 -2.42 -8.29
CA PRO A 323 -15.05 -1.96 -9.54
C PRO A 323 -16.60 -1.96 -9.52
N VAL A 324 -17.21 -2.76 -8.64
CA VAL A 324 -18.67 -2.81 -8.46
C VAL A 324 -19.16 -1.65 -7.60
N LYS A 325 -18.44 -1.34 -6.51
CA LYS A 325 -18.79 -0.25 -5.59
C LYS A 325 -18.28 1.11 -6.03
N LYS A 326 -17.36 1.17 -7.00
CA LYS A 326 -16.70 2.39 -7.50
C LYS A 326 -16.08 3.25 -6.38
N ARG A 327 -15.38 2.59 -5.46
CA ARG A 327 -14.63 3.19 -4.37
C ARG A 327 -13.59 2.22 -3.82
N CYS A 328 -12.67 2.73 -3.00
CA CYS A 328 -11.79 1.88 -2.22
C CYS A 328 -12.60 1.03 -1.24
N PHE A 329 -12.27 -0.25 -1.14
CA PHE A 329 -12.98 -1.17 -0.27
C PHE A 329 -12.06 -2.19 0.37
N GLY A 330 -12.39 -2.54 1.61
CA GLY A 330 -11.83 -3.70 2.30
C GLY A 330 -12.88 -4.32 3.23
N PRO A 331 -12.61 -5.53 3.72
CA PRO A 331 -13.58 -6.32 4.50
C PRO A 331 -13.90 -5.70 5.87
N ASN A 332 -13.13 -4.71 6.33
CA ASN A 332 -13.44 -3.94 7.53
C ASN A 332 -14.28 -2.67 7.26
N ALA A 333 -14.80 -2.49 6.05
CA ALA A 333 -15.73 -1.39 5.75
C ALA A 333 -16.98 -1.46 6.64
N ALA A 334 -17.46 -0.30 7.08
CA ALA A 334 -18.55 -0.20 8.06
C ALA A 334 -19.97 -0.16 7.44
N ASP A 335 -20.09 -0.34 6.11
CA ASP A 335 -21.31 -0.12 5.32
C ASP A 335 -21.74 -1.31 4.46
#